data_AF-A0A2I2KN79-F1
#
_entry.id   AF-A0A2I2KN79-F1
#
_cell.length_a   1.000
_cell.length_b   1.000
_cell.length_c   1.000
_cell.angle_alpha   90.00
_cell.angle_beta   90.00
_cell.angle_gamma   90.00
#
_symmetry.space_group_name_H-M   'P 1'
#
loop_
_entity.id
_entity.type
_entity.pdbx_description
1 polymer ?
#
loop_
_entity_poly.entity_id
_entity_poly.type
_entity_poly.pdbx_seq_one_letter_code
_entity_poly.pdbx_strand_id
1 'polypeptide(L)'
;MAGSSDSATVCTSVLSAASASVAEHLPERVGGSEPEHLSTGKEYGTGSMVDCMATKKVTVTIPEDLLDEIRVEAAERGLSAYVADALRFKRDRDRLLELVDWLQEEHGPVTEHERAAALDELAELDAEHERRRASGPSNAGEAA
;
A
#
# COMPACT_ATOMS: atom_id res chain seq x y z
N MET A 1 -26.96 -6.90 47.95
CA MET A 1 -26.25 -5.75 47.37
C MET A 1 -26.23 -5.96 45.87
N ALA A 2 -26.88 -5.04 45.15
CA ALA A 2 -27.09 -5.08 43.71
C ALA A 2 -25.84 -4.58 42.97
N GLY A 3 -25.63 -5.08 41.74
CA GLY A 3 -24.55 -4.65 40.85
C GLY A 3 -24.42 -5.53 39.61
N SER A 4 -25.49 -5.55 38.81
CA SER A 4 -25.53 -6.10 37.45
C SER A 4 -24.79 -5.17 36.47
N SER A 5 -24.11 -5.72 35.46
CA SER A 5 -24.49 -5.56 34.03
C SER A 5 -23.32 -5.69 33.04
N ASP A 6 -23.52 -6.64 32.11
CA ASP A 6 -23.26 -6.58 30.66
C ASP A 6 -22.16 -5.65 30.11
N SER A 7 -21.02 -6.26 29.77
CA SER A 7 -19.95 -5.64 28.97
C SER A 7 -20.00 -6.00 27.47
N ALA A 8 -21.03 -6.71 27.00
CA ALA A 8 -21.03 -7.33 25.67
C ALA A 8 -21.90 -6.64 24.60
N THR A 9 -22.51 -5.48 24.87
CA THR A 9 -23.57 -4.91 23.99
C THR A 9 -23.23 -3.54 23.39
N VAL A 10 -21.95 -3.18 23.21
CA VAL A 10 -21.57 -1.85 22.68
C VAL A 10 -20.79 -1.92 21.34
N CYS A 11 -20.92 -3.01 20.56
CA CYS A 11 -20.16 -3.17 19.30
C CYS A 11 -20.91 -2.87 17.99
N THR A 12 -22.19 -2.46 17.96
CA THR A 12 -22.93 -2.43 16.68
C THR A 12 -23.87 -1.23 16.45
N SER A 13 -23.50 0.00 16.83
CA SER A 13 -24.46 1.13 16.73
C SER A 13 -24.00 2.44 16.11
N VAL A 14 -22.74 2.66 15.71
CA VAL A 14 -22.30 4.03 15.32
C VAL A 14 -22.11 4.27 13.82
N LEU A 15 -22.56 3.34 12.96
CA LEU A 15 -22.27 3.39 11.52
C LEU A 15 -23.29 4.15 10.65
N SER A 16 -24.11 5.05 11.20
CA SER A 16 -25.12 5.73 10.37
C SER A 16 -25.51 7.11 10.90
N ALA A 17 -24.74 8.13 10.53
CA ALA A 17 -25.23 9.42 10.02
C ALA A 17 -24.14 10.50 10.14
N ALA A 18 -23.62 10.96 9.00
CA ALA A 18 -23.33 12.37 8.73
C ALA A 18 -22.39 12.47 7.52
N SER A 19 -22.94 12.70 6.33
CA SER A 19 -22.24 13.37 5.23
C SER A 19 -23.27 13.90 4.25
N ALA A 20 -23.85 15.05 4.60
CA ALA A 20 -24.57 15.90 3.67
C ALA A 20 -23.98 17.32 3.77
N SER A 21 -23.67 17.88 2.60
CA SER A 21 -23.51 19.31 2.31
C SER A 21 -22.17 19.99 2.64
N VAL A 22 -21.29 20.10 1.63
CA VAL A 22 -20.72 21.40 1.23
C VAL A 22 -20.67 21.48 -0.30
N ALA A 23 -21.28 22.54 -0.81
CA ALA A 23 -21.44 22.89 -2.21
C ALA A 23 -20.25 23.66 -2.78
N GLU A 24 -20.08 23.51 -4.10
CA GLU A 24 -19.66 24.49 -5.10
C GLU A 24 -18.57 25.53 -4.76
N HIS A 25 -17.41 25.39 -5.41
CA HIS A 25 -16.82 26.52 -6.14
C HIS A 25 -15.89 26.07 -7.26
N LEU A 26 -16.37 26.21 -8.50
CA LEU A 26 -15.55 26.19 -9.72
C LEU A 26 -14.69 27.47 -9.77
N PRO A 27 -13.47 27.38 -10.32
CA PRO A 27 -13.02 28.46 -11.18
C PRO A 27 -12.67 28.01 -12.60
N GLU A 28 -12.73 29.04 -13.45
CA GLU A 28 -12.90 29.03 -14.88
C GLU A 28 -11.79 28.39 -15.72
N ARG A 29 -12.24 27.94 -16.89
CA ARG A 29 -11.43 27.56 -18.04
C ARG A 29 -10.60 28.74 -18.55
N VAL A 30 -9.29 28.55 -18.65
CA VAL A 30 -8.44 29.29 -19.58
C VAL A 30 -7.87 28.31 -20.58
N GLY A 31 -8.14 28.60 -21.86
CA GLY A 31 -7.78 27.79 -23.01
C GLY A 31 -6.29 27.72 -23.29
N GLY A 32 -5.90 26.59 -23.87
CA GLY A 32 -4.58 26.37 -24.45
C GLY A 32 -4.72 25.35 -25.59
N SER A 33 -4.95 25.88 -26.79
CA SER A 33 -4.57 25.36 -28.11
C SER A 33 -4.42 23.83 -28.28
N GLU A 34 -5.39 23.25 -28.98
CA GLU A 34 -5.28 21.96 -29.66
C GLU A 34 -4.16 22.00 -30.72
N PRO A 35 -3.34 20.94 -30.84
CA PRO A 35 -2.72 20.59 -32.10
C PRO A 35 -3.56 19.51 -32.78
N GLU A 36 -4.16 19.89 -33.89
CA GLU A 36 -4.83 19.02 -34.82
C GLU A 36 -3.81 18.03 -35.42
N HIS A 37 -4.00 16.74 -35.16
CA HIS A 37 -3.38 15.68 -35.95
C HIS A 37 -4.48 14.86 -36.62
N LEU A 38 -4.85 15.28 -37.85
CA LEU A 38 -5.30 14.33 -38.85
C LEU A 38 -4.12 13.41 -39.17
N SER A 39 -4.25 12.12 -38.87
CA SER A 39 -3.49 11.09 -39.57
C SER A 39 -4.39 9.90 -39.88
N THR A 40 -4.34 9.57 -41.15
CA THR A 40 -5.23 8.72 -41.92
C THR A 40 -4.95 7.24 -41.66
N GLY A 41 -6.01 6.45 -41.46
CA GLY A 41 -6.08 5.03 -41.82
C GLY A 41 -5.28 4.03 -40.96
N LYS A 42 -5.97 3.06 -40.36
CA LYS A 42 -6.17 1.69 -40.90
C LYS A 42 -6.56 0.77 -39.74
N GLU A 43 -7.75 0.17 -39.84
CA GLU A 43 -8.17 -0.91 -38.96
C GLU A 43 -7.17 -2.07 -39.03
N TYR A 44 -6.67 -2.50 -37.88
CA TYR A 44 -6.07 -3.82 -37.70
C TYR A 44 -6.28 -4.31 -36.26
N GLY A 45 -7.00 -5.42 -36.16
CA GLY A 45 -6.70 -6.48 -35.20
C GLY A 45 -7.34 -6.33 -33.82
N THR A 46 -8.35 -7.17 -33.58
CA THR A 46 -8.68 -7.75 -32.27
C THR A 46 -7.45 -8.45 -31.69
N GLY A 47 -6.56 -7.67 -31.08
CA GLY A 47 -5.39 -8.13 -30.35
C GLY A 47 -5.34 -7.45 -29.00
N SER A 48 -5.91 -8.12 -27.99
CA SER A 48 -5.65 -7.93 -26.56
C SER A 48 -5.51 -6.46 -26.09
N MET A 49 -6.64 -5.84 -25.72
CA MET A 49 -6.67 -4.62 -24.92
C MET A 49 -6.19 -4.95 -23.50
N VAL A 50 -4.88 -5.09 -23.33
CA VAL A 50 -4.26 -4.81 -22.04
C VAL A 50 -4.22 -3.29 -22.00
N ASP A 51 -5.04 -2.66 -21.18
CA ASP A 51 -4.87 -1.24 -20.86
C ASP A 51 -3.43 -1.06 -20.37
N CYS A 52 -2.56 -0.60 -21.27
CA CYS A 52 -1.21 -0.21 -20.94
C CYS A 52 -1.34 0.88 -19.86
N MET A 53 -1.00 0.53 -18.62
CA MET A 53 -1.16 1.35 -17.42
C MET A 53 -0.84 2.81 -17.73
N ALA A 54 -1.86 3.68 -17.73
CA ALA A 54 -1.71 5.06 -18.14
C ALA A 54 -0.64 5.77 -17.28
N THR A 55 0.54 6.02 -17.83
CA THR A 55 1.63 6.73 -17.16
C THR A 55 1.62 8.21 -17.51
N LYS A 56 1.80 9.09 -16.52
CA LYS A 56 2.01 10.54 -16.73
C LYS A 56 3.46 10.89 -16.42
N LYS A 57 4.14 11.57 -17.35
CA LYS A 57 5.50 12.08 -17.11
C LYS A 57 5.43 13.31 -16.20
N VAL A 58 6.22 13.29 -15.14
CA VAL A 58 6.40 14.42 -14.22
C VAL A 58 7.90 14.73 -14.15
N THR A 59 8.27 16.00 -14.21
CA THR A 59 9.65 16.44 -14.04
C THR A 59 9.84 16.93 -12.62
N VAL A 60 10.87 16.43 -11.94
CA VAL A 60 11.24 16.81 -10.57
C VAL A 60 12.73 17.12 -10.51
N THR A 61 13.12 18.02 -9.61
CA THR A 61 14.54 18.33 -9.36
C THR A 61 15.04 17.43 -8.24
N ILE A 62 16.11 16.68 -8.50
CA ILE A 62 16.76 15.79 -7.54
C ILE A 62 18.24 16.21 -7.45
N PRO A 63 18.84 16.26 -6.25
CA PRO A 63 20.28 16.45 -6.08
C PRO A 63 21.10 15.45 -6.91
N GLU A 64 22.21 15.90 -7.49
CA GLU A 64 23.02 15.08 -8.41
C GLU A 64 23.66 13.88 -7.71
N ASP A 65 24.15 14.08 -6.48
CA ASP A 65 24.68 13.03 -5.60
C ASP A 65 23.66 11.93 -5.38
N LEU A 66 22.42 12.29 -5.02
CA LEU A 66 21.34 11.33 -4.83
C LEU A 66 20.93 10.63 -6.14
N LEU A 67 20.94 11.36 -7.25
CA LEU A 67 20.59 10.78 -8.55
C LEU A 67 21.61 9.71 -8.97
N ASP A 68 22.89 9.94 -8.72
CA ASP A 68 23.96 9.01 -9.05
C ASP A 68 23.91 7.76 -8.16
N GLU A 69 23.66 7.92 -6.86
CA GLU A 69 23.40 6.80 -5.95
C GLU A 69 22.25 5.92 -6.45
N ILE A 70 21.10 6.53 -6.74
CA ILE A 70 19.92 5.80 -7.23
C ILE A 70 20.19 5.15 -8.58
N ARG A 71 20.98 5.76 -9.47
CA ARG A 71 21.32 5.16 -10.77
C ARG A 71 22.15 3.89 -10.64
N VAL A 72 23.05 3.84 -9.66
CA VAL A 72 23.82 2.62 -9.35
C VAL A 72 22.89 1.51 -8.88
N GLU A 73 21.90 1.82 -8.06
CA GLU A 73 20.92 0.86 -7.54
C GLU A 73 19.87 0.42 -8.58
N ALA A 74 19.39 1.37 -9.39
CA ALA A 74 18.32 1.13 -10.36
C ALA A 74 18.76 0.25 -11.54
N ALA A 75 20.06 0.24 -11.82
CA ALA A 75 20.74 -0.59 -12.82
C ALA A 75 19.88 -0.92 -14.05
N GLU A 76 19.41 -2.17 -14.17
CA GLU A 76 18.72 -2.71 -15.35
C GLU A 76 17.23 -2.34 -15.45
N ARG A 77 16.56 -2.05 -14.32
CA ARG A 77 15.11 -1.74 -14.31
C ARG A 77 14.83 -0.30 -14.71
N GLY A 78 15.85 0.56 -14.63
CA GLY A 78 15.79 1.97 -14.99
C GLY A 78 15.19 2.85 -13.90
N LEU A 79 15.55 4.13 -13.93
CA LEU A 79 15.22 5.12 -12.91
C LEU A 79 13.71 5.26 -12.65
N SER A 80 12.90 5.28 -13.71
CA SER A 80 11.44 5.44 -13.57
C SER A 80 10.80 4.27 -12.82
N ALA A 81 11.26 3.04 -13.04
CA ALA A 81 10.74 1.86 -12.34
C ALA A 81 11.16 1.89 -10.87
N TYR A 82 12.42 2.24 -10.59
CA TYR A 82 12.92 2.43 -9.23
C TYR A 82 12.09 3.47 -8.47
N VAL A 83 11.89 4.65 -9.06
CA VAL A 83 11.10 5.73 -8.43
C VAL A 83 9.64 5.30 -8.22
N ALA A 84 9.04 4.59 -9.17
CA ALA A 84 7.67 4.09 -9.00
C ALA A 84 7.56 3.10 -7.82
N ASP A 85 8.50 2.18 -7.67
CA ASP A 85 8.50 1.22 -6.57
C ASP A 85 8.83 1.87 -5.23
N ALA A 86 9.79 2.81 -5.20
CA ALA A 86 10.09 3.61 -4.02
C ALA A 86 8.88 4.44 -3.55
N LEU A 87 8.15 5.06 -4.48
CA LEU A 87 6.93 5.82 -4.17
C LEU A 87 5.80 4.93 -3.64
N ARG A 88 5.62 3.73 -4.21
CA ARG A 88 4.67 2.74 -3.68
C ARG A 88 5.03 2.33 -2.27
N PHE A 89 6.28 1.94 -2.06
CA PHE A 89 6.77 1.54 -0.74
C PHE A 89 6.61 2.69 0.27
N LYS A 90 6.97 3.92 -0.11
CA LYS A 90 6.80 5.10 0.75
C LYS A 90 5.34 5.32 1.11
N ARG A 91 4.42 5.26 0.14
CA ARG A 91 2.98 5.39 0.40
C ARG A 91 2.45 4.31 1.33
N ASP A 92 2.87 3.06 1.14
CA ASP A 92 2.45 1.95 1.99
C ASP A 92 2.97 2.14 3.42
N ARG A 93 4.22 2.58 3.57
CA ARG A 93 4.80 2.93 4.87
C ARG A 93 4.08 4.09 5.53
N ASP A 94 3.75 5.15 4.80
CA ASP A 94 3.05 6.31 5.34
C ASP A 94 1.64 5.92 5.82
N ARG A 95 0.92 5.08 5.05
CA ARG A 95 -0.37 4.52 5.47
C ARG A 95 -0.26 3.65 6.73
N LEU A 96 0.82 2.88 6.87
CA LEU A 96 1.05 2.09 8.09
C LEU A 96 1.34 2.99 9.30
N LEU A 97 2.06 4.10 9.11
CA LEU A 97 2.30 5.07 10.18
C LEU A 97 1.01 5.74 10.62
N GLU A 98 0.15 6.16 9.68
CA GLU A 98 -1.18 6.70 10.00
C GLU A 98 -2.02 5.73 10.86
N LEU A 99 -1.96 4.43 10.54
CA LEU A 99 -2.64 3.40 11.34
C LEU A 99 -2.05 3.26 12.75
N VAL A 100 -0.72 3.28 12.85
CA VAL A 100 -0.03 3.20 14.15
C VAL A 100 -0.36 4.40 15.01
N ASP A 101 -0.37 5.60 14.43
CA ASP A 101 -0.71 6.83 15.13
C ASP A 101 -2.13 6.76 15.70
N TRP A 102 -3.12 6.35 14.89
CA TRP A 102 -4.49 6.13 15.36
C TRP A 102 -4.59 5.10 16.49
N LEU A 103 -3.88 3.97 16.37
CA LEU A 103 -3.87 2.95 17.43
C LEU A 103 -3.25 3.47 18.74
N GLN A 104 -2.21 4.29 18.65
CA GLN A 104 -1.56 4.89 19.82
C GLN A 104 -2.40 6.01 20.45
N GLU A 105 -3.21 6.72 19.67
CA GLU A 105 -4.19 7.67 20.20
C GLU A 105 -5.27 6.95 21.02
N GLU A 106 -5.74 5.78 20.56
CA GLU A 106 -6.77 5.01 21.26
C GLU A 106 -6.24 4.19 22.45
N HIS A 107 -5.07 3.58 22.33
CA HIS A 107 -4.54 2.63 23.31
C HIS A 107 -3.32 3.13 24.09
N GLY A 108 -2.74 4.25 23.70
CA GLY A 108 -1.47 4.74 24.21
C GLY A 108 -0.25 4.12 23.50
N PRO A 109 0.96 4.64 23.79
CA PRO A 109 2.18 4.14 23.19
C PRO A 109 2.50 2.72 23.66
N VAL A 110 3.04 1.89 22.75
CA VAL A 110 3.49 0.53 23.08
C VAL A 110 4.67 0.58 24.03
N THR A 111 4.56 -0.13 25.15
CA THR A 111 5.63 -0.22 26.15
C THR A 111 6.68 -1.27 25.75
N GLU A 112 7.91 -1.14 26.25
CA GLU A 112 8.96 -2.12 25.95
C GLU A 112 8.61 -3.52 26.47
N HIS A 113 7.86 -3.61 27.58
CA HIS A 113 7.40 -4.89 28.10
C HIS A 113 6.41 -5.58 27.16
N GLU A 114 5.41 -4.84 26.64
CA GLU A 114 4.46 -5.37 25.65
C GLU A 114 5.18 -5.77 24.36
N ARG A 115 6.15 -4.96 23.92
CA ARG A 115 6.97 -5.27 22.76
C ARG A 115 7.79 -6.55 22.95
N ALA A 116 8.42 -6.72 24.11
CA ALA A 116 9.17 -7.93 24.43
C ALA A 116 8.28 -9.17 24.45
N ALA A 117 7.12 -9.09 25.13
CA ALA A 117 6.15 -10.20 25.17
C ALA A 117 5.66 -10.60 23.77
N ALA A 118 5.38 -9.62 22.90
CA ALA A 118 4.96 -9.90 21.52
C ALA A 118 6.08 -10.53 20.66
N LEU A 119 7.34 -10.14 20.88
CA LEU A 119 8.48 -10.74 20.19
C LEU A 119 8.74 -12.18 20.65
N ASP A 120 8.57 -12.46 21.95
CA ASP A 120 8.68 -13.81 22.48
C ASP A 120 7.60 -14.72 21.89
N GLU A 121 6.35 -14.25 21.82
CA GLU A 121 5.24 -14.99 21.16
C GLU A 121 5.55 -15.26 19.67
N LEU A 122 6.07 -14.26 18.95
CA LEU A 122 6.43 -14.43 17.54
C LEU A 122 7.54 -15.47 17.36
N ALA A 123 8.55 -15.47 18.25
CA ALA A 123 9.63 -16.44 18.21
C ALA A 123 9.14 -17.88 18.47
N GLU A 124 8.18 -18.06 19.38
CA GLU A 124 7.54 -19.36 19.62
C GLU A 124 6.77 -19.86 18.39
N LEU A 125 6.03 -18.96 17.74
CA LEU A 125 5.30 -19.26 16.50
C LEU A 125 6.25 -19.64 15.37
N ASP A 126 7.36 -18.93 15.20
CA ASP A 126 8.37 -19.22 14.19
C ASP A 126 9.02 -20.59 14.44
N ALA A 127 9.38 -20.91 15.69
CA ALA A 127 9.92 -22.22 16.05
C ALA A 127 8.91 -23.35 15.78
N GLU A 128 7.61 -23.12 16.00
CA GLU A 128 6.57 -24.08 15.65
C GLU A 128 6.43 -24.25 14.13
N HIS A 129 6.47 -23.17 13.36
CA HIS A 129 6.44 -23.24 11.89
C HIS A 129 7.63 -24.00 11.34
N GLU A 130 8.82 -23.82 11.90
CA GLU A 130 10.01 -24.56 11.52
C GLU A 130 9.90 -26.05 11.84
N ARG A 131 9.41 -26.41 13.05
CA ARG A 131 9.14 -27.80 13.42
C ARG A 131 8.17 -28.46 12.44
N ARG A 132 7.10 -27.75 12.05
CA ARG A 132 6.12 -28.24 11.07
C ARG A 132 6.71 -28.40 9.68
N ARG A 133 7.55 -27.45 9.22
CA ARG A 133 8.24 -27.58 7.94
C ARG A 133 9.24 -28.75 7.93
N ALA A 134 9.94 -28.98 9.03
CA ALA A 134 10.89 -30.09 9.17
C ALA A 134 10.23 -31.47 9.29
N SER A 135 8.98 -31.53 9.80
CA SER A 135 8.19 -32.76 9.97
C SER A 135 7.19 -33.03 8.84
N GLY A 136 7.09 -32.13 7.85
CA GLY A 136 6.26 -32.32 6.65
C GLY A 136 6.64 -33.60 5.89
N PRO A 137 5.67 -34.31 5.27
CA PRO A 137 5.87 -35.67 4.79
C PRO A 137 6.99 -35.75 3.75
N SER A 138 8.03 -36.55 4.02
CA SER A 138 9.14 -36.84 3.09
C SER A 138 8.74 -37.73 1.90
N ASN A 139 7.44 -37.92 1.67
CA ASN A 139 6.90 -38.79 0.64
C ASN A 139 6.01 -38.00 -0.32
N ALA A 140 6.57 -36.98 -0.97
CA ALA A 140 6.09 -36.56 -2.28
C ALA A 140 6.82 -37.43 -3.31
N GLY A 141 6.35 -38.67 -3.46
CA GLY A 141 6.90 -39.65 -4.39
C GLY A 141 6.81 -39.16 -5.84
N GLU A 142 7.96 -39.17 -6.51
CA GLU A 142 8.20 -40.07 -7.64
C GLU A 142 6.91 -40.55 -8.35
N ALA A 143 6.44 -39.75 -9.29
CA ALA A 143 5.48 -40.18 -10.29
C ALA A 143 6.26 -40.63 -11.54
N ALA A 144 5.93 -41.85 -11.96
CA ALA A 144 6.56 -42.69 -12.98
C ALA A 144 6.51 -42.14 -14.42
#